data_AF-A0A2M7X5B3-F1
#
_entry.id   AF-A0A2M7X5B3-F1
#
_cell.length_a   1.000
_cell.length_b   1.000
_cell.length_c   1.000
_cell.angle_alpha   90.00
_cell.angle_beta   90.00
_cell.angle_gamma   90.00
#
_symmetry.space_group_name_H-M   'P 1'
#
loop_
_entity.id
_entity.type
_entity.pdbx_description
1 polymer ?
#
loop_
_entity_poly.entity_id
_entity_poly.type
_entity_poly.pdbx_seq_one_letter_code
_entity_poly.pdbx_strand_id
1 'polypeptide(L)'
;SSITFEYTLMKGVNDHPEHARALVKLLRKLPSKLNLIPFNPFPGTEYQRSEPAVIEAFKQIVMQSGLIATVRRTRGDDIDAACGQLVGQVLDRTRRSRDHQAKLEARAHAA
;
A
#
# COMPACT_ATOMS: atom_id res chain seq x y z
N SER A 1 -13.07 -5.58 22.35
CA SER A 1 -13.13 -4.96 21.01
C SER A 1 -11.83 -5.26 20.27
N SER A 2 -11.87 -5.77 19.04
CA SER A 2 -10.65 -6.07 18.25
C SER A 2 -10.15 -4.83 17.50
N ILE A 3 -8.84 -4.61 17.49
CA ILE A 3 -8.22 -3.53 16.69
C ILE A 3 -8.06 -4.01 15.24
N THR A 4 -8.35 -3.14 14.27
CA THR A 4 -8.05 -3.41 12.85
C THR A 4 -6.80 -2.65 12.45
N PHE A 5 -5.79 -3.36 11.95
CA PHE A 5 -4.59 -2.78 11.36
C PHE A 5 -4.76 -2.67 9.85
N GLU A 6 -4.41 -1.52 9.29
CA GLU A 6 -4.32 -1.35 7.85
C GLU A 6 -2.87 -1.52 7.41
N TYR A 7 -2.65 -2.28 6.34
CA TYR A 7 -1.33 -2.55 5.81
C TYR A 7 -1.35 -2.39 4.29
N THR A 8 -0.70 -1.34 3.81
CA THR A 8 -0.59 -1.06 2.37
C THR A 8 0.51 -1.92 1.77
N LEU A 9 0.17 -2.74 0.77
CA LEU A 9 1.12 -3.63 0.08
C LEU A 9 1.72 -2.93 -1.14
N MET A 10 3.03 -2.76 -1.11
CA MET A 10 3.86 -2.16 -2.16
C MET A 10 4.86 -3.20 -2.68
N LYS A 11 4.88 -3.33 -4.01
CA LYS A 11 5.68 -4.32 -4.74
C LYS A 11 7.16 -4.21 -4.41
N GLY A 12 7.75 -5.30 -3.92
CA GLY A 12 9.18 -5.40 -3.61
C GLY A 12 9.66 -4.56 -2.42
N VAL A 13 8.75 -3.88 -1.72
CA VAL A 13 9.09 -3.04 -0.56
C VAL A 13 8.71 -3.77 0.72
N ASN A 14 7.46 -4.19 0.82
CA ASN A 14 6.90 -4.71 2.07
C ASN A 14 5.94 -5.90 1.85
N ASP A 15 5.99 -6.53 0.68
CA ASP A 15 5.08 -7.60 0.24
C ASP A 15 5.73 -8.99 0.17
N HIS A 16 7.00 -9.12 0.54
CA HIS A 16 7.67 -10.41 0.65
C HIS A 16 7.11 -11.30 1.80
N PRO A 17 7.18 -12.64 1.67
CA PRO A 17 6.69 -13.58 2.68
C PRO A 17 7.25 -13.37 4.10
N GLU A 18 8.50 -12.91 4.23
CA GLU A 18 9.13 -12.60 5.52
C GLU A 18 8.45 -11.44 6.23
N HIS A 19 7.94 -10.45 5.51
CA HIS A 19 7.20 -9.33 6.08
C HIS A 19 5.87 -9.82 6.67
N ALA A 20 5.16 -10.73 5.99
CA ALA A 20 3.95 -11.35 6.52
C ALA A 20 4.22 -12.08 7.84
N ARG A 21 5.30 -12.89 7.89
CA ARG A 21 5.69 -13.61 9.12
C ARG A 21 6.09 -12.67 10.25
N ALA A 22 6.83 -11.60 9.95
CA ALA A 22 7.21 -10.58 10.94
C ALA A 22 5.98 -9.85 11.49
N LEU A 23 5.03 -9.49 10.61
CA LEU A 23 3.79 -8.83 10.98
C LEU A 23 2.92 -9.72 11.88
N VAL A 24 2.80 -11.00 11.56
CA VAL A 24 2.13 -11.99 12.42
C VAL A 24 2.73 -11.99 13.84
N LYS A 25 4.07 -12.03 13.95
CA LYS A 25 4.77 -12.04 15.25
C LYS A 25 4.46 -10.78 16.05
N LEU A 26 4.34 -9.62 15.40
CA LEU A 26 4.02 -8.35 16.04
C LEU A 26 2.57 -8.32 16.54
N LEU A 27 1.63 -8.74 15.70
CA LEU A 27 0.19 -8.58 15.93
C LEU A 27 -0.41 -9.61 16.90
N ARG A 28 0.22 -10.79 17.06
CA ARG A 28 -0.25 -11.84 17.97
C ARG A 28 -0.39 -11.43 19.44
N LYS A 29 0.21 -10.29 19.86
CA LYS A 29 0.10 -9.77 21.23
C LYS A 29 -1.26 -9.12 21.53
N LEU A 30 -2.06 -8.82 20.52
CA LEU A 30 -3.32 -8.10 20.66
C LEU A 30 -4.42 -8.79 19.83
N PRO A 31 -5.66 -8.87 20.32
CA PRO A 31 -6.81 -9.29 19.52
C PRO A 31 -6.97 -8.33 18.32
N SER A 32 -6.59 -8.80 17.14
CA SER A 32 -6.44 -7.95 15.97
C SER A 32 -6.95 -8.58 14.68
N LYS A 33 -7.34 -7.71 13.75
CA LYS A 33 -7.67 -8.02 12.37
C LYS A 33 -6.71 -7.25 11.48
N LEU A 34 -6.36 -7.81 10.33
CA LEU A 34 -5.50 -7.17 9.34
C LEU A 34 -6.31 -6.87 8.08
N ASN A 35 -6.25 -5.64 7.60
CA ASN A 35 -6.80 -5.23 6.32
C ASN A 35 -5.65 -4.90 5.37
N LEU A 36 -5.42 -5.77 4.39
CA LEU A 36 -4.44 -5.57 3.33
C LEU A 36 -5.03 -4.64 2.27
N ILE A 37 -4.31 -3.57 1.96
CA ILE A 37 -4.70 -2.56 0.97
C ILE A 37 -3.68 -2.62 -0.16
N PRO A 38 -4.05 -3.13 -1.35
CA PRO A 38 -3.17 -3.02 -2.51
C PRO A 38 -2.83 -1.55 -2.77
N PHE A 39 -1.55 -1.22 -2.95
CA PHE A 39 -1.16 0.15 -3.25
C PHE A 39 -1.85 0.65 -4.53
N ASN A 40 -2.29 1.91 -4.52
CA ASN A 40 -2.86 2.58 -5.69
C ASN A 40 -1.84 3.60 -6.21
N PRO A 41 -1.17 3.34 -7.35
CA PRO A 41 -0.18 4.27 -7.90
C PRO A 41 -0.77 5.64 -8.25
N PHE A 42 0.06 6.68 -8.14
CA PHE A 42 -0.27 8.04 -8.52
C PHE A 42 0.94 8.70 -9.23
N PRO A 43 0.77 9.74 -10.06
CA PRO A 43 1.87 10.36 -10.79
C PRO A 43 3.02 10.80 -9.86
N GLY A 44 4.25 10.43 -10.21
CA GLY A 44 5.47 10.78 -9.45
C GLY A 44 5.84 9.81 -8.32
N THR A 45 5.06 8.74 -8.09
CA THR A 45 5.46 7.69 -7.13
C THR A 45 6.43 6.68 -7.75
N GLU A 46 7.43 6.25 -6.96
CA GLU A 46 8.34 5.15 -7.31
C GLU A 46 7.75 3.77 -6.92
N TYR A 47 6.64 3.74 -6.19
CA TYR A 47 6.03 2.53 -5.66
C TYR A 47 5.02 1.92 -6.63
N GLN A 48 4.88 0.60 -6.58
CA GLN A 48 3.97 -0.14 -7.44
C GLN A 48 3.02 -1.02 -6.63
N ARG A 49 1.86 -1.30 -7.23
CA ARG A 49 0.92 -2.28 -6.68
C ARG A 49 1.55 -3.67 -6.74
N SER A 50 1.47 -4.41 -5.63
CA SER A 50 1.87 -5.82 -5.59
C SER A 50 1.01 -6.68 -6.52
N GLU A 51 1.60 -7.73 -7.09
CA GLU A 51 0.87 -8.66 -7.96
C GLU A 51 -0.27 -9.37 -7.18
N PRO A 52 -1.41 -9.68 -7.81
CA PRO A 52 -2.53 -10.35 -7.13
C PRO A 52 -2.13 -11.66 -6.43
N ALA A 53 -1.25 -12.44 -7.06
CA ALA A 53 -0.72 -13.68 -6.49
C ALA A 53 0.13 -13.44 -5.24
N VAL A 54 0.91 -12.35 -5.20
CA VAL A 54 1.72 -11.98 -4.03
C VAL A 54 0.83 -11.51 -2.88
N ILE A 55 -0.20 -10.71 -3.17
CA ILE A 55 -1.17 -10.26 -2.19
C ILE A 55 -1.90 -11.47 -1.57
N GLU A 56 -2.34 -12.42 -2.39
CA GLU A 56 -3.02 -13.62 -1.88
C GLU A 56 -2.06 -14.50 -1.09
N ALA A 57 -0.82 -14.70 -1.54
CA ALA A 57 0.17 -15.45 -0.77
C ALA A 57 0.46 -14.81 0.59
N PHE A 58 0.60 -13.47 0.64
CA PHE A 58 0.77 -12.72 1.88
C PHE A 58 -0.42 -12.93 2.82
N LYS A 59 -1.64 -12.81 2.29
CA LYS A 59 -2.88 -13.07 3.05
C LYS A 59 -2.91 -14.49 3.61
N GLN A 60 -2.56 -15.50 2.80
CA GLN A 60 -2.56 -16.89 3.24
C GLN A 60 -1.58 -17.13 4.38
N ILE A 61 -0.37 -16.56 4.32
CA ILE A 61 0.61 -16.66 5.42
C ILE A 61 0.04 -16.07 6.72
N VAL A 62 -0.63 -14.91 6.65
CA VAL A 62 -1.24 -14.29 7.82
C VAL A 62 -2.40 -15.15 8.35
N MET A 63 -3.27 -15.65 7.47
CA MET A 63 -4.43 -16.46 7.87
C MET A 63 -4.05 -17.81 8.49
N GLN A 64 -3.03 -18.48 7.95
CA GLN A 64 -2.49 -19.72 8.49
C GLN A 64 -1.93 -19.56 9.92
N SER A 65 -1.61 -18.32 10.31
CA SER A 65 -1.12 -18.02 11.65
C SER A 65 -2.21 -17.86 12.72
N GLY A 66 -3.50 -17.92 12.32
CA GLY A 66 -4.67 -17.69 13.17
C GLY A 66 -5.16 -16.23 13.21
N LEU A 67 -4.50 -15.31 12.52
CA LEU A 67 -4.97 -13.93 12.37
C LEU A 67 -6.00 -13.81 11.26
N ILE A 68 -7.01 -12.96 11.46
CA ILE A 68 -7.99 -12.64 10.42
C ILE A 68 -7.37 -11.60 9.49
N ALA A 69 -7.31 -11.92 8.19
CA ALA A 69 -6.86 -10.98 7.16
C ALA A 69 -7.88 -10.84 6.02
N THR A 70 -8.17 -9.60 5.62
CA THR A 70 -8.99 -9.27 4.44
C THR A 70 -8.17 -8.49 3.43
N VAL A 71 -8.54 -8.55 2.15
CA VAL A 71 -8.00 -7.65 1.13
C VAL A 71 -9.08 -6.64 0.77
N ARG A 72 -8.77 -5.36 0.90
CA ARG A 72 -9.64 -4.29 0.44
C ARG A 72 -9.69 -4.33 -1.08
N ARG A 73 -10.84 -4.73 -1.65
CA ARG A 73 -11.08 -4.59 -3.07
C ARG A 73 -11.18 -3.10 -3.41
N THR A 74 -10.35 -2.63 -4.31
CA THR A 74 -10.55 -1.34 -4.99
C THR A 74 -11.87 -1.45 -5.77
N ARG A 75 -12.85 -0.61 -5.43
CA ARG A 75 -14.02 -0.40 -6.28
C ARG A 75 -13.61 0.62 -7.34
N GLY A 76 -13.74 0.30 -8.63
CA GLY A 76 -13.51 1.25 -9.72
C GLY A 76 -12.11 1.26 -10.34
N ASP A 77 -11.29 0.20 -10.19
CA ASP A 77 -10.07 0.04 -11.02
C ASP A 77 -10.42 -0.14 -12.52
N ASP A 78 -11.66 -0.54 -12.79
CA ASP A 78 -12.30 -0.62 -14.10
C ASP A 78 -12.70 0.76 -14.68
N ILE A 79 -12.65 1.84 -13.89
CA ILE A 79 -13.08 3.19 -14.29
C ILE A 79 -12.23 4.34 -13.69
N ASP A 80 -10.96 4.11 -13.31
CA ASP A 80 -10.08 5.13 -12.71
C ASP A 80 -10.70 5.88 -11.50
N ALA A 81 -11.36 5.14 -10.59
CA ALA A 81 -12.01 5.70 -9.40
C ALA A 81 -11.43 5.17 -8.07
N ALA A 82 -10.22 4.63 -8.09
CA ALA A 82 -9.59 4.04 -6.91
C ALA A 82 -9.11 5.11 -5.90
N CYS A 83 -9.25 4.80 -4.60
CA CYS A 83 -8.83 5.70 -3.51
C CYS A 83 -7.34 6.11 -3.65
N GLY A 84 -7.09 7.42 -3.70
CA GLY A 84 -5.79 8.04 -3.99
C GLY A 84 -5.85 9.04 -5.15
N GLN A 85 -6.87 8.93 -6.02
CA GLN A 85 -7.07 9.80 -7.18
C GLN A 85 -7.95 11.04 -6.92
N LEU A 86 -8.47 11.20 -5.70
CA LEU A 86 -9.11 12.46 -5.27
C LEU A 86 -8.05 13.52 -4.96
N VAL A 87 -7.15 13.75 -5.90
CA VAL A 87 -6.50 15.04 -6.05
C VAL A 87 -7.57 15.94 -6.67
N GLY A 88 -8.45 16.51 -5.84
CA GLY A 88 -9.13 17.72 -6.29
C GLY A 88 -8.07 18.70 -6.81
N GLN A 89 -8.42 19.62 -7.71
CA GLN A 89 -7.50 20.70 -8.09
C GLN A 89 -7.22 21.57 -6.85
N VAL A 90 -6.27 21.13 -6.03
CA VAL A 90 -5.75 21.89 -4.90
C VAL A 90 -4.72 22.82 -5.51
N LEU A 91 -5.06 24.10 -5.57
CA LEU A 91 -4.05 25.15 -5.76
C LEU A 91 -3.10 25.08 -4.56
N ASP A 92 -2.02 24.30 -4.70
CA ASP A 92 -0.98 24.18 -3.71
C ASP A 92 -0.32 25.57 -3.53
N ARG A 93 -0.66 26.23 -2.43
CA ARG A 93 -0.07 27.52 -2.04
C ARG A 93 1.33 27.37 -1.43
N THR A 94 1.85 26.15 -1.31
CA THR A 94 3.18 25.88 -0.78
C THR A 94 4.15 25.45 -1.87
N ARG A 95 5.41 25.91 -1.82
CA ARG A 95 6.46 25.59 -2.82
C ARG A 95 6.87 24.10 -2.86
N ARG A 96 6.27 23.26 -2.01
CA ARG A 96 6.63 21.84 -1.82
C ARG A 96 6.40 21.01 -3.07
N SER A 97 5.32 21.25 -3.81
CA SER A 97 5.09 20.53 -5.07
C SER A 97 6.14 20.87 -6.14
N ARG A 98 6.57 22.14 -6.22
CA ARG A 98 7.67 22.56 -7.12
C ARG A 98 9.00 21.90 -6.76
N ASP A 99 9.33 21.87 -5.47
CA ASP A 99 10.60 21.30 -5.00
C ASP A 99 10.63 19.77 -5.20
N HIS A 100 9.48 19.11 -5.07
CA HIS A 100 9.34 17.68 -5.36
C HIS A 100 9.47 17.39 -6.87
N GLN A 101 8.81 18.18 -7.71
CA GLN A 101 8.89 18.09 -9.17
C GLN A 101 10.34 18.23 -9.65
N ALA A 102 11.05 19.25 -9.15
CA ALA A 102 12.45 19.52 -9.50
C ALA A 102 13.39 18.38 -9.07
N LYS A 103 13.13 17.73 -7.92
CA LYS A 103 13.89 16.56 -7.48
C LYS A 103 13.65 15.33 -8.34
N LEU A 104 12.41 15.10 -8.76
CA LEU A 104 12.06 13.97 -9.64
C LEU A 104 12.71 14.15 -11.02
N GLU A 105 12.64 15.35 -11.59
CA GLU A 105 13.30 15.69 -12.88
C GLU A 105 14.82 15.54 -12.81
N ALA A 106 15.45 16.01 -11.73
CA ALA A 106 16.88 15.86 -11.53
C ALA A 106 17.33 14.40 -11.42
N ARG A 107 16.49 13.52 -10.82
CA ARG A 107 16.76 12.08 -10.75
C ARG A 107 16.58 11.38 -12.09
N ALA A 108 15.55 11.77 -12.86
CA ALA A 108 15.28 11.20 -14.18
C ALA A 108 16.37 11.54 -15.21
N HIS A 109 17.00 12.72 -15.11
CA HIS A 109 18.11 13.13 -15.99
C HIS A 109 19.48 12.57 -15.59
N ALA A 110 19.60 11.97 -14.41
CA ALA A 110 20.84 11.38 -13.91
C ALA A 110 20.93 9.86 -14.13
N ALA A 111 19.91 9.25 -14.74
CA ALA A 111 19.84 7.85 -15.15
C ALA A 111 19.93 7.73 -16.68
#